data_AF-A0A2G2K7I1-F1
#
_entry.id   AF-A0A2G2K7I1-F1
#
_cell.length_a   1.000
_cell.length_b   1.000
_cell.length_c   1.000
_cell.angle_alpha   90.00
_cell.angle_beta   90.00
_cell.angle_gamma   90.00
#
_symmetry.space_group_name_H-M   'P 1'
#
loop_
_entity.id
_entity.type
_entity.pdbx_description
1 polymer ?
#
loop_
_entity_poly.entity_id
_entity_poly.type
_entity_poly.pdbx_seq_one_letter_code
_entity_poly.pdbx_strand_id
1 'polypeptide(L)'
;MTTPISPPARKNPQKRTRVPVVPPDTRSRAALGLSVAAARGRFMLQVCTECSAIQYPPRDACSSCLSVDLEWQVVSNRGRLVAETVIRTSTHVYFRERTPWRVGTVQLDCGPSMICHVHGDCESQGNVRMINRLDKSGHGVLFALPEKEIPAMEDDPQLRELTCSPKFRRILITDARSESGQALARAFSTADAALVFAGEAESWRHWPERDSLKEIDNVELVPLDVSDTQSVEELCGEIGGKVDILVNNARFVRPGGVMDGGDLVFAQQEMEVNCLGLMRLAQAFGPVMRGRGADGVNSATAWVNILSIYAYCNLPQFGVYSASSAAAHSLSQCLRSEMRTGGVRVMNVYTGPTEDEWHQPLPPPKVTASKLASAVVEGLQDGLEEVYVGDLAKDLIDRWSAEPKLLELEMTRQGGG
;
A
#
# COMPACT_ATOMS: atom_id res chain seq x y z
N MET A 1 9.74 -17.23 20.62
CA MET A 1 9.91 -17.48 19.17
C MET A 1 8.53 -17.47 18.55
N THR A 2 8.30 -16.57 17.60
CA THR A 2 7.05 -16.47 16.85
C THR A 2 6.82 -17.79 16.12
N THR A 3 5.65 -18.36 16.34
CA THR A 3 5.25 -19.60 15.67
C THR A 3 4.81 -19.26 14.25
N PRO A 4 5.36 -19.91 13.21
CA PRO A 4 4.90 -19.71 11.85
C PRO A 4 3.40 -19.95 11.73
N ILE A 5 2.70 -19.07 11.01
CA ILE A 5 1.26 -19.24 10.81
C ILE A 5 1.01 -20.48 9.93
N SER A 6 -0.03 -21.24 10.26
CA SER A 6 -0.49 -22.32 9.38
C SER A 6 -1.36 -21.78 8.24
N PRO A 7 -1.38 -22.46 7.08
CA PRO A 7 -2.35 -22.19 6.04
C PRO A 7 -3.78 -22.19 6.62
N PRO A 8 -4.59 -21.18 6.28
CA PRO A 8 -5.90 -21.02 6.89
C PRO A 8 -6.87 -22.11 6.42
N ALA A 9 -7.65 -22.65 7.36
CA ALA A 9 -8.69 -23.62 7.04
C ALA A 9 -9.76 -23.01 6.13
N ARG A 10 -10.43 -23.86 5.33
CA ARG A 10 -11.58 -23.44 4.52
C ARG A 10 -12.63 -22.78 5.41
N LYS A 11 -13.12 -21.60 5.00
CA LYS A 11 -14.15 -20.86 5.74
C LYS A 11 -15.37 -21.74 5.91
N ASN A 12 -15.79 -21.95 7.16
CA ASN A 12 -17.02 -22.67 7.45
C ASN A 12 -18.21 -21.72 7.20
N PRO A 13 -19.07 -21.98 6.19
CA PRO A 13 -20.18 -21.08 5.84
C PRO A 13 -21.26 -20.99 6.93
N GLN A 14 -21.29 -21.94 7.87
CA GLN A 14 -22.22 -21.94 9.00
C GLN A 14 -21.74 -21.04 10.14
N LYS A 15 -20.45 -20.66 10.18
CA LYS A 15 -19.94 -19.72 11.19
C LYS A 15 -20.30 -18.30 10.77
N ARG A 16 -20.86 -17.52 11.71
CA ARG A 16 -21.17 -16.11 11.49
C ARG A 16 -19.91 -15.35 11.08
N THR A 17 -19.96 -14.67 9.93
CA THR A 17 -18.92 -13.73 9.50
C THR A 17 -18.78 -12.63 10.55
N ARG A 18 -17.54 -12.36 10.98
CA ARG A 18 -17.27 -11.28 11.92
C ARG A 18 -17.50 -9.95 11.22
N VAL A 19 -18.17 -9.02 11.89
CA VAL A 19 -18.31 -7.65 11.40
C VAL A 19 -16.95 -6.96 11.54
N PRO A 20 -16.42 -6.35 10.48
CA PRO A 20 -15.23 -5.52 10.59
C PRO A 20 -15.41 -4.43 11.65
N VAL A 21 -14.52 -4.46 12.63
CA VAL A 21 -14.35 -3.39 13.60
C VAL A 21 -12.97 -2.80 13.39
N VAL A 22 -12.86 -1.49 13.58
CA VAL A 22 -11.60 -0.75 13.44
C VAL A 22 -11.26 -0.04 14.75
N PRO A 23 -9.99 0.27 15.04
CA PRO A 23 -9.60 0.99 16.23
C PRO A 23 -10.37 2.31 16.37
N PRO A 24 -10.91 2.62 17.56
CA PRO A 24 -11.51 3.93 17.81
C PRO A 24 -10.44 5.02 17.87
N ASP A 25 -10.75 6.22 17.38
CA ASP A 25 -10.38 7.54 17.93
C ASP A 25 -10.27 8.63 16.87
N THR A 26 -10.46 9.88 17.30
CA THR A 26 -9.93 11.06 16.64
C THR A 26 -8.48 11.29 17.07
N ARG A 27 -7.61 11.66 16.12
CA ARG A 27 -6.23 12.07 16.40
C ARG A 27 -6.11 13.58 16.26
N SER A 28 -5.26 14.20 17.09
CA SER A 28 -4.91 15.61 16.89
C SER A 28 -4.21 15.79 15.55
N ARG A 29 -4.21 17.02 15.00
CA ARG A 29 -3.48 17.34 13.77
C ARG A 29 -2.00 16.98 13.88
N ALA A 30 -1.37 17.28 15.02
CA ALA A 30 0.01 16.89 15.28
C ALA A 30 0.19 15.35 15.22
N ALA A 31 -0.72 14.57 15.81
CA ALA A 31 -0.65 13.11 15.76
C ALA A 31 -0.85 12.52 14.34
N LEU A 32 -1.54 13.22 13.43
CA LEU A 32 -1.62 12.80 12.03
C LEU A 32 -0.26 12.80 11.32
N GLY A 33 0.72 13.58 11.80
CA GLY A 33 2.08 13.53 11.27
C GLY A 33 2.76 12.16 11.44
N LEU A 34 2.46 11.44 12.53
CA LEU A 34 2.87 10.04 12.69
C LEU A 34 2.24 9.15 11.62
N SER A 35 0.96 9.36 11.30
CA SER A 35 0.27 8.60 10.25
C SER A 35 0.86 8.88 8.86
N VAL A 36 1.21 10.13 8.56
CA VAL A 36 1.86 10.50 7.30
C VAL A 36 3.22 9.78 7.16
N ALA A 37 4.02 9.75 8.22
CA ALA A 37 5.28 9.02 8.21
C ALA A 37 5.07 7.50 8.06
N ALA A 38 4.08 6.94 8.76
CA ALA A 38 3.72 5.51 8.70
C ALA A 38 3.25 5.09 7.31
N ALA A 39 2.46 5.93 6.62
CA ALA A 39 1.96 5.69 5.27
C ALA A 39 3.09 5.43 4.25
N ARG A 40 4.28 5.97 4.50
CA ARG A 40 5.50 5.84 3.68
C ARG A 40 6.58 4.98 4.33
N GLY A 41 6.27 4.29 5.42
CA GLY A 41 7.20 3.39 6.11
C GLY A 41 8.34 4.10 6.86
N ARG A 42 8.23 5.42 7.08
CA ARG A 42 9.27 6.23 7.73
C ARG A 42 9.05 6.29 9.24
N PHE A 43 10.15 6.20 9.99
CA PHE A 43 10.17 6.49 11.42
C PHE A 43 10.60 7.94 11.63
N MET A 44 9.62 8.81 11.90
CA MET A 44 9.84 10.25 12.06
C MET A 44 9.20 10.75 13.35
N LEU A 45 9.85 11.71 14.00
CA LEU A 45 9.35 12.43 15.16
C LEU A 45 9.49 13.94 14.92
N GLN A 46 8.76 14.74 15.71
CA GLN A 46 8.93 16.19 15.70
C GLN A 46 10.26 16.56 16.36
N VAL A 47 11.04 17.41 15.71
CA VAL A 47 12.29 17.99 16.21
C VAL A 47 12.13 19.49 16.23
N CYS A 48 12.43 20.11 17.37
CA CYS A 48 12.38 21.56 17.49
C CYS A 48 13.56 22.19 16.73
N THR A 49 13.28 23.15 15.85
CA THR A 49 14.32 23.83 15.07
C THR A 49 15.20 24.73 15.93
N GLU A 50 14.69 25.25 17.05
CA GLU A 50 15.43 26.15 17.95
C GLU A 50 16.35 25.41 18.92
N CYS A 51 15.86 24.37 19.59
CA CYS A 51 16.59 23.68 20.66
C CYS A 51 16.95 22.22 20.35
N SER A 52 16.58 21.72 19.16
CA SER A 52 16.82 20.34 18.69
C SER A 52 16.18 19.25 19.56
N ALA A 53 15.31 19.61 20.51
CA ALA A 53 14.62 18.63 21.34
C ALA A 53 13.63 17.81 20.51
N ILE A 54 13.77 16.48 20.58
CA ILE A 54 12.87 15.52 19.93
C ILE A 54 11.62 15.34 20.79
N GLN A 55 10.45 15.49 20.17
CA GLN A 55 9.17 15.50 20.86
C GLN A 55 8.45 14.16 20.71
N TYR A 56 7.99 13.63 21.85
CA TYR A 56 6.98 12.60 21.92
C TYR A 56 6.16 12.75 23.22
N PRO A 57 4.83 12.55 23.20
CA PRO A 57 3.98 12.44 22.01
C PRO A 57 4.03 13.72 21.15
N PRO A 58 3.50 13.70 19.90
CA PRO A 58 3.45 14.87 19.04
C PRO A 58 2.68 16.02 19.69
N ARG A 59 3.17 17.25 19.51
CA ARG A 59 2.70 18.47 20.18
C ARG A 59 2.65 19.65 19.20
N ASP A 60 1.93 20.70 19.59
CA ASP A 60 1.88 21.97 18.86
C ASP A 60 2.98 22.95 19.30
N ALA A 61 3.66 22.67 20.41
CA ALA A 61 4.80 23.45 20.92
C ALA A 61 5.84 22.54 21.60
N CYS A 62 7.11 22.95 21.53
CA CYS A 62 8.23 22.24 22.11
C CYS A 62 8.11 22.18 23.65
N SER A 63 8.30 20.99 24.22
CA SER A 63 8.28 20.80 25.69
C SER A 63 9.47 21.41 26.42
N SER A 64 10.54 21.78 25.72
CA SER A 64 11.78 22.32 26.30
C SER A 64 11.87 23.84 26.24
N CYS A 65 11.54 24.45 25.10
CA CYS A 65 11.69 25.90 24.87
C CYS A 65 10.38 26.64 24.50
N LEU A 66 9.26 25.92 24.37
CA LEU A 66 7.94 26.46 23.96
C LEU A 66 7.86 27.01 22.53
N SER A 67 8.92 26.89 21.72
CA SER A 67 8.86 27.19 20.28
C SER A 67 7.79 26.34 19.59
N VAL A 68 7.11 26.94 18.61
CA VAL A 68 6.11 26.27 17.75
C VAL A 68 6.73 25.70 16.48
N ASP A 69 8.02 25.96 16.25
CA ASP A 69 8.74 25.50 15.07
C ASP A 69 9.22 24.06 15.27
N LEU A 70 8.28 23.14 15.03
CA LEU A 70 8.47 21.70 15.13
C LEU A 70 8.40 21.05 13.75
N GLU A 71 9.51 20.51 13.27
CA GLU A 71 9.59 19.82 11.99
C GLU A 71 9.59 18.30 12.16
N TRP A 72 8.96 17.58 11.23
CA TRP A 72 9.05 16.12 11.19
C TRP A 72 10.35 15.70 10.54
N GLN A 73 11.22 15.02 11.30
CA GLN A 73 12.52 14.55 10.81
C GLN A 73 12.68 13.06 11.05
N VAL A 74 13.48 12.40 10.20
CA VAL A 74 13.91 11.03 10.44
C VAL A 74 14.85 11.03 11.63
N VAL A 75 14.54 10.22 12.63
CA VAL A 75 15.35 10.08 13.86
C VAL A 75 15.80 8.64 14.03
N SER A 76 16.77 8.40 14.92
CA SER A 76 17.14 7.04 15.29
C SER A 76 15.92 6.28 15.81
N ASN A 77 15.71 5.08 15.29
CA ASN A 77 14.64 4.18 15.71
C ASN A 77 15.13 3.08 16.66
N ARG A 78 16.35 3.21 17.19
CA ARG A 78 16.92 2.28 18.17
C ARG A 78 16.58 2.73 19.59
N GLY A 79 16.37 1.74 20.45
CA GLY A 79 16.11 2.00 21.87
C GLY A 79 16.11 0.72 22.69
N ARG A 80 15.75 0.87 23.96
CA ARG A 80 15.66 -0.22 24.92
C ARG A 80 14.24 -0.35 25.46
N LEU A 81 13.69 -1.56 25.45
CA LEU A 81 12.42 -1.85 26.12
C LEU A 81 12.63 -1.68 27.63
N VAL A 82 11.89 -0.79 28.30
CA VAL A 82 12.11 -0.50 29.73
C VAL A 82 11.07 -1.17 30.61
N ALA A 83 9.83 -1.21 30.11
CA ALA A 83 8.70 -1.83 30.79
C ALA A 83 7.77 -2.46 29.76
N GLU A 84 7.07 -3.51 30.15
CA GLU A 84 6.10 -4.20 29.31
C GLU A 84 4.95 -4.78 30.12
N THR A 85 3.82 -4.95 29.46
CA THR A 85 2.64 -5.61 30.02
C THR A 85 1.82 -6.25 28.91
N VAL A 86 0.92 -7.15 29.30
CA VAL A 86 0.01 -7.83 28.38
C VAL A 86 -1.42 -7.43 28.73
N ILE A 87 -2.07 -6.74 27.80
CA ILE A 87 -3.50 -6.42 27.87
C ILE A 87 -4.26 -7.72 27.60
N ARG A 88 -4.89 -8.28 28.63
CA ARG A 88 -5.66 -9.53 28.57
C ARG A 88 -7.16 -9.31 28.36
N THR A 89 -7.65 -8.12 28.63
CA THR A 89 -9.05 -7.73 28.43
C THR A 89 -9.13 -6.26 28.04
N SER A 90 -10.13 -5.90 27.24
CA SER A 90 -10.40 -4.51 26.83
C SER A 90 -11.90 -4.28 26.73
N THR A 91 -12.34 -3.07 27.07
CA THR A 91 -13.72 -2.62 26.86
C THR A 91 -13.98 -2.25 25.40
N HIS A 92 -12.94 -1.94 24.62
CA HIS A 92 -13.05 -1.67 23.19
C HIS A 92 -13.14 -2.97 22.39
N VAL A 93 -14.19 -3.08 21.58
CA VAL A 93 -14.50 -4.30 20.81
C VAL A 93 -13.33 -4.72 19.91
N TYR A 94 -12.69 -3.77 19.22
CA TYR A 94 -11.53 -4.03 18.36
C TYR A 94 -10.41 -4.79 19.10
N PHE A 95 -9.96 -4.25 20.23
CA PHE A 95 -8.88 -4.86 21.01
C PHE A 95 -9.34 -6.12 21.74
N ARG A 96 -10.57 -6.16 22.25
CA ARG A 96 -11.13 -7.32 22.95
C ARG A 96 -11.14 -8.59 22.09
N GLU A 97 -11.35 -8.47 20.79
CA GLU A 97 -11.32 -9.60 19.85
C GLU A 97 -9.91 -10.08 19.49
N ARG A 98 -8.88 -9.30 19.88
CA ARG A 98 -7.47 -9.51 19.53
C ARG A 98 -6.57 -9.72 20.75
N THR A 99 -7.08 -9.58 21.97
CA THR A 99 -6.33 -9.89 23.18
C THR A 99 -5.92 -11.38 23.21
N PRO A 100 -4.73 -11.72 23.73
CA PRO A 100 -3.79 -10.83 24.44
C PRO A 100 -2.98 -9.91 23.52
N TRP A 101 -2.79 -8.66 23.91
CA TRP A 101 -1.93 -7.68 23.22
C TRP A 101 -0.75 -7.27 24.11
N ARG A 102 0.48 -7.43 23.61
CA ARG A 102 1.71 -7.05 24.32
C ARG A 102 2.05 -5.60 23.99
N VAL A 103 2.15 -4.77 25.02
CA VAL A 103 2.48 -3.34 24.93
C VAL A 103 3.63 -3.03 25.87
N GLY A 104 4.37 -1.96 25.60
CA GLY A 104 5.51 -1.58 26.39
C GLY A 104 5.91 -0.13 26.26
N THR A 105 6.88 0.25 27.07
CA THR A 105 7.57 1.54 27.00
C THR A 105 8.98 1.32 26.53
N VAL A 106 9.36 1.99 25.43
CA VAL A 106 10.71 1.96 24.88
C VAL A 106 11.37 3.31 25.09
N GLN A 107 12.53 3.31 25.72
CA GLN A 107 13.40 4.48 25.80
C GLN A 107 14.25 4.51 24.54
N LEU A 108 14.01 5.49 23.66
CA LEU A 108 14.85 5.67 22.47
C LEU A 108 16.23 6.20 22.86
N ASP A 109 17.24 5.80 22.07
CA ASP A 109 18.60 6.31 22.20
C ASP A 109 18.68 7.82 21.94
N CYS A 110 17.74 8.34 21.14
CA CYS A 110 17.65 9.76 20.81
C CYS A 110 16.89 10.60 21.86
N GLY A 111 16.42 10.01 22.96
CA GLY A 111 15.95 10.76 24.13
C GLY A 111 14.52 10.47 24.61
N PRO A 112 13.48 10.43 23.77
CA PRO A 112 12.11 10.26 24.27
C PRO A 112 11.79 8.81 24.67
N SER A 113 10.91 8.66 25.65
CA SER A 113 10.26 7.39 26.01
C SER A 113 8.92 7.27 25.30
N MET A 114 8.65 6.12 24.67
CA MET A 114 7.47 5.92 23.83
C MET A 114 6.63 4.73 24.28
N ILE A 115 5.30 4.86 24.20
CA ILE A 115 4.38 3.73 24.36
C ILE A 115 4.18 3.08 23.00
N CYS A 116 4.33 1.76 22.93
CA CYS A 116 4.25 1.01 21.68
C CYS A 116 3.71 -0.40 21.88
N HIS A 117 3.32 -1.03 20.77
CA HIS A 117 3.17 -2.47 20.69
C HIS A 117 4.54 -3.13 20.73
N VAL A 118 4.57 -4.38 21.19
CA VAL A 118 5.81 -5.14 21.33
C VAL A 118 5.65 -6.49 20.67
N HIS A 119 6.56 -6.81 19.75
CA HIS A 119 6.65 -8.12 19.10
C HIS A 119 6.77 -9.24 20.14
N GLY A 120 6.21 -10.43 19.87
CA GLY A 120 6.31 -11.58 20.78
C GLY A 120 7.74 -12.01 21.12
N ASP A 121 8.70 -11.72 20.24
CA ASP A 121 10.11 -12.09 20.39
C ASP A 121 11.05 -11.01 20.93
N CYS A 122 10.54 -9.84 21.30
CA CYS A 122 11.37 -8.88 22.02
C CYS A 122 11.72 -9.44 23.40
N GLU A 123 13.01 -9.38 23.75
CA GLU A 123 13.48 -9.73 25.09
C GLU A 123 13.10 -8.64 26.10
N SER A 124 12.70 -9.04 27.31
CA SER A 124 12.45 -8.11 28.41
C SER A 124 13.73 -7.33 28.70
N GLN A 125 13.64 -6.01 28.77
CA GLN A 125 14.79 -5.12 28.97
C GLN A 125 15.87 -5.15 27.86
N GLY A 126 15.57 -5.76 26.71
CA GLY A 126 16.47 -5.87 25.57
C GLY A 126 16.47 -4.65 24.65
N ASN A 127 17.41 -4.64 23.72
CA ASN A 127 17.46 -3.68 22.62
C ASN A 127 16.37 -4.00 21.60
N VAL A 128 15.75 -2.94 21.08
CA VAL A 128 14.67 -3.04 20.10
C VAL A 128 14.89 -2.06 18.95
N ARG A 129 14.30 -2.41 17.81
CA ARG A 129 14.16 -1.51 16.66
C ARG A 129 12.71 -1.10 16.54
N MET A 130 12.46 0.20 16.60
CA MET A 130 11.13 0.78 16.47
C MET A 130 10.74 0.92 15.00
N ILE A 131 9.49 0.62 14.72
CA ILE A 131 8.83 0.91 13.45
C ILE A 131 7.54 1.68 13.70
N ASN A 132 7.08 2.38 12.67
CA ASN A 132 5.81 3.07 12.65
C ASN A 132 4.96 2.47 11.52
N ARG A 133 3.73 2.06 11.85
CA ARG A 133 2.82 1.36 10.93
C ARG A 133 1.41 1.91 11.08
N LEU A 134 0.60 1.76 10.04
CA LEU A 134 -0.79 2.18 10.06
C LEU A 134 -1.69 1.07 10.59
N ASP A 135 -2.49 1.37 11.60
CA ASP A 135 -3.55 0.47 12.05
C ASP A 135 -4.72 0.38 11.03
N LYS A 136 -5.69 -0.49 11.28
CA LYS A 136 -6.87 -0.65 10.39
C LYS A 136 -7.73 0.62 10.27
N SER A 137 -7.58 1.55 11.21
CA SER A 137 -8.16 2.89 11.18
C SER A 137 -7.20 3.92 10.60
N GLY A 138 -6.14 3.50 9.90
CA GLY A 138 -5.08 4.29 9.26
C GLY A 138 -4.42 5.34 10.16
N HIS A 139 -4.26 5.05 11.44
CA HIS A 139 -3.48 5.87 12.35
C HIS A 139 -2.08 5.29 12.52
N GLY A 140 -1.09 6.17 12.63
CA GLY A 140 0.28 5.79 12.96
C GLY A 140 0.36 5.18 14.36
N VAL A 141 0.90 3.97 14.43
CA VAL A 141 1.08 3.19 15.64
C VAL A 141 2.53 2.70 15.69
N LEU A 142 3.14 2.87 16.86
CA LEU A 142 4.52 2.46 17.10
C LEU A 142 4.58 0.99 17.50
N PHE A 143 5.56 0.27 16.96
CA PHE A 143 5.77 -1.14 17.21
C PHE A 143 7.26 -1.42 17.43
N ALA A 144 7.58 -2.14 18.50
CA ALA A 144 8.93 -2.57 18.83
C ALA A 144 9.20 -3.94 18.25
N LEU A 145 10.19 -4.04 17.37
CA LEU A 145 10.74 -5.28 16.83
C LEU A 145 12.02 -5.68 17.57
N PRO A 146 12.38 -6.98 17.57
CA PRO A 146 13.71 -7.41 17.97
C PRO A 146 14.79 -6.71 17.14
N GLU A 147 15.96 -6.47 17.74
CA GLU A 147 17.06 -5.80 17.04
C GLU A 147 17.54 -6.58 15.81
N LYS A 148 17.55 -7.92 15.91
CA LYS A 148 17.92 -8.82 14.82
C LYS A 148 16.67 -9.34 14.12
N GLU A 149 16.78 -9.49 12.81
CA GLU A 149 15.76 -10.19 12.04
C GLU A 149 15.71 -11.66 12.44
N ILE A 150 14.50 -12.21 12.52
CA ILE A 150 14.25 -13.58 12.96
C ILE A 150 13.34 -14.29 11.94
N PRO A 151 13.42 -15.62 11.84
CA PRO A 151 12.51 -16.38 11.00
C PRO A 151 11.05 -16.11 11.39
N ALA A 152 10.18 -15.94 10.40
CA ALA A 152 8.74 -15.72 10.59
C ALA A 152 8.39 -14.47 11.44
N MET A 153 9.22 -13.41 11.42
CA MET A 153 8.90 -12.15 12.11
C MET A 153 7.54 -11.57 11.68
N GLU A 154 7.21 -11.66 10.39
CA GLU A 154 5.92 -11.18 9.85
C GLU A 154 4.69 -11.95 10.35
N ASP A 155 4.89 -13.13 10.95
CA ASP A 155 3.82 -14.01 11.42
C ASP A 155 3.32 -13.63 12.83
N ASP A 156 3.92 -12.63 13.48
CA ASP A 156 3.43 -12.12 14.77
C ASP A 156 1.99 -11.61 14.63
N PRO A 157 1.05 -12.07 15.48
CA PRO A 157 -0.36 -11.73 15.35
C PRO A 157 -0.66 -10.23 15.43
N GLN A 158 0.12 -9.45 16.19
CA GLN A 158 -0.08 -8.01 16.29
C GLN A 158 0.54 -7.30 15.08
N LEU A 159 1.73 -7.71 14.63
CA LEU A 159 2.37 -7.15 13.45
C LEU A 159 1.50 -7.37 12.20
N ARG A 160 0.93 -8.57 12.04
CA ARG A 160 0.06 -8.92 10.92
C ARG A 160 -1.27 -8.15 10.90
N GLU A 161 -1.69 -7.55 12.02
CA GLU A 161 -2.84 -6.62 12.03
C GLU A 161 -2.50 -5.23 11.49
N LEU A 162 -1.21 -4.87 11.43
CA LEU A 162 -0.70 -3.59 10.94
C LEU A 162 -0.17 -3.66 9.51
N THR A 163 0.08 -4.86 8.99
CA THR A 163 0.61 -5.12 7.65
C THR A 163 -0.42 -5.79 6.75
N CYS A 164 -0.08 -5.96 5.47
CA CYS A 164 -0.94 -6.59 4.46
C CYS A 164 -0.19 -7.71 3.73
N SER A 165 0.63 -8.48 4.46
CA SER A 165 1.48 -9.55 3.89
C SER A 165 0.68 -10.48 2.96
N PRO A 166 1.19 -10.78 1.75
CA PRO A 166 0.52 -11.63 0.77
C PRO A 166 0.50 -13.11 1.16
N LYS A 167 1.29 -13.52 2.16
CA LYS A 167 1.38 -14.90 2.62
C LYS A 167 0.01 -15.47 3.00
N PHE A 168 -0.34 -16.58 2.34
CA PHE A 168 -1.62 -17.28 2.41
C PHE A 168 -2.85 -16.45 2.00
N ARG A 169 -2.66 -15.36 1.26
CA ARG A 169 -3.75 -14.55 0.70
C ARG A 169 -4.05 -14.97 -0.74
N ARG A 170 -5.29 -14.75 -1.15
CA ARG A 170 -5.73 -14.91 -2.54
C ARG A 170 -5.78 -13.55 -3.21
N ILE A 171 -5.10 -13.43 -4.34
CA ILE A 171 -4.77 -12.13 -4.93
C ILE A 171 -5.41 -12.05 -6.31
N LEU A 172 -6.10 -10.96 -6.62
CA LEU A 172 -6.54 -10.65 -7.98
C LEU A 172 -5.60 -9.61 -8.57
N ILE A 173 -5.00 -9.90 -9.72
CA ILE A 173 -4.20 -8.95 -10.51
C ILE A 173 -4.95 -8.67 -11.79
N THR A 174 -5.24 -7.40 -12.08
CA THR A 174 -5.83 -7.02 -13.36
C THR A 174 -4.76 -6.93 -14.44
N ASP A 175 -5.06 -7.37 -15.66
CA ASP A 175 -4.15 -7.33 -16.82
C ASP A 175 -2.80 -8.06 -16.59
N ALA A 176 -2.88 -9.38 -16.58
CA ALA A 176 -1.73 -10.28 -16.52
C ALA A 176 -0.94 -10.35 -17.84
N ARG A 177 -1.44 -9.78 -18.95
CA ARG A 177 -0.73 -9.77 -20.23
C ARG A 177 0.45 -8.80 -20.19
N SER A 178 0.28 -7.67 -19.51
CA SER A 178 1.37 -6.71 -19.27
C SER A 178 2.58 -7.36 -18.60
N GLU A 179 3.79 -6.90 -18.94
CA GLU A 179 5.03 -7.39 -18.32
C GLU A 179 5.00 -7.24 -16.79
N SER A 180 4.45 -6.11 -16.31
CA SER A 180 4.20 -5.85 -14.88
C SER A 180 3.26 -6.90 -14.27
N GLY A 181 2.15 -7.23 -14.94
CA GLY A 181 1.20 -8.24 -14.46
C GLY A 181 1.82 -9.63 -14.32
N GLN A 182 2.64 -10.03 -15.30
CA GLN A 182 3.37 -11.30 -15.25
C GLN A 182 4.40 -11.31 -14.10
N ALA A 183 5.15 -10.22 -13.91
CA ALA A 183 6.11 -10.09 -12.82
C ALA A 183 5.44 -10.09 -11.44
N LEU A 184 4.30 -9.41 -11.30
CA LEU A 184 3.50 -9.40 -10.07
C LEU A 184 3.01 -10.81 -9.71
N ALA A 185 2.49 -11.57 -10.68
CA ALA A 185 2.04 -12.94 -10.43
C ALA A 185 3.17 -13.84 -9.90
N ARG A 186 4.36 -13.76 -10.51
CA ARG A 186 5.56 -14.50 -10.04
C ARG A 186 6.02 -14.04 -8.65
N ALA A 187 6.02 -12.73 -8.40
CA ALA A 187 6.42 -12.18 -7.10
C ALA A 187 5.47 -12.58 -5.98
N PHE A 188 4.16 -12.57 -6.22
CA PHE A 188 3.17 -13.03 -5.24
C PHE A 188 3.23 -14.53 -4.99
N SER A 189 3.49 -15.33 -6.04
CA SER A 189 3.73 -16.76 -5.88
C SER A 189 4.95 -17.03 -4.99
N THR A 190 6.05 -16.28 -5.22
CA THR A 190 7.28 -16.36 -4.41
C THR A 190 7.06 -15.88 -2.97
N ALA A 191 6.08 -14.99 -2.73
CA ALA A 191 5.73 -14.47 -1.42
C ALA A 191 4.65 -15.31 -0.69
N ASP A 192 4.58 -16.61 -1.00
CA ASP A 192 3.68 -17.59 -0.38
C ASP A 192 2.18 -17.24 -0.50
N ALA A 193 1.76 -16.54 -1.55
CA ALA A 193 0.34 -16.33 -1.82
C ALA A 193 -0.37 -17.69 -1.99
N ALA A 194 -1.59 -17.81 -1.47
CA ALA A 194 -2.36 -19.06 -1.57
C ALA A 194 -2.83 -19.33 -3.00
N LEU A 195 -3.23 -18.28 -3.72
CA LEU A 195 -3.70 -18.34 -5.11
C LEU A 195 -3.63 -16.95 -5.72
N VAL A 196 -3.23 -16.85 -6.99
CA VAL A 196 -3.21 -15.60 -7.76
C VAL A 196 -4.16 -15.75 -8.93
N PHE A 197 -5.27 -15.02 -8.90
CA PHE A 197 -6.16 -14.82 -10.04
C PHE A 197 -5.54 -13.77 -10.96
N ALA A 198 -5.09 -14.20 -12.13
CA ALA A 198 -4.44 -13.37 -13.13
C ALA A 198 -5.45 -13.00 -14.22
N GLY A 199 -5.92 -11.75 -14.20
CA GLY A 199 -6.93 -11.23 -15.10
C GLY A 199 -6.42 -11.11 -16.54
N GLU A 200 -7.11 -11.75 -17.48
CA GLU A 200 -6.79 -11.77 -18.90
C GLU A 200 -7.94 -11.14 -19.69
N ALA A 201 -7.74 -9.94 -20.22
CA ALA A 201 -8.63 -9.35 -21.20
C ALA A 201 -8.43 -10.01 -22.56
N GLU A 202 -9.51 -10.12 -23.35
CA GLU A 202 -9.48 -10.71 -24.70
C GLU A 202 -8.86 -12.12 -24.75
N SER A 203 -9.32 -13.05 -23.90
CA SER A 203 -8.74 -14.41 -23.76
C SER A 203 -8.71 -15.27 -25.04
N TRP A 204 -9.37 -14.81 -26.11
CA TRP A 204 -9.36 -15.37 -27.46
C TRP A 204 -8.11 -14.96 -28.27
N ARG A 205 -7.43 -13.87 -27.90
CA ARG A 205 -6.24 -13.36 -28.60
C ARG A 205 -5.00 -14.16 -28.19
N HIS A 206 -4.18 -14.52 -29.17
CA HIS A 206 -2.93 -15.23 -28.90
C HIS A 206 -1.99 -14.40 -28.02
N TRP A 207 -1.45 -15.04 -26.98
CA TRP A 207 -0.52 -14.47 -26.02
C TRP A 207 0.57 -15.53 -25.71
N PRO A 208 1.80 -15.36 -26.22
CA PRO A 208 2.86 -16.37 -26.11
C PRO A 208 3.21 -16.75 -24.66
N GLU A 209 3.22 -15.78 -23.75
CA GLU A 209 3.64 -15.98 -22.36
C GLU A 209 2.55 -16.61 -21.49
N ARG A 210 1.35 -16.84 -22.05
CA ARG A 210 0.20 -17.42 -21.35
C ARG A 210 0.53 -18.76 -20.70
N ASP A 211 1.24 -19.64 -21.41
CA ASP A 211 1.58 -20.96 -20.91
C ASP A 211 2.60 -20.88 -19.78
N SER A 212 3.58 -19.99 -19.88
CA SER A 212 4.58 -19.75 -18.81
C SER A 212 3.94 -19.29 -17.49
N LEU A 213 2.80 -18.60 -17.55
CA LEU A 213 2.10 -18.15 -16.35
C LEU A 213 1.25 -19.27 -15.74
N LYS A 214 0.69 -20.16 -16.57
CA LYS A 214 -0.05 -21.35 -16.11
C LYS A 214 0.84 -22.42 -15.49
N GLU A 215 2.12 -22.45 -15.83
CA GLU A 215 3.10 -23.35 -15.22
C GLU A 215 3.40 -23.04 -13.75
N ILE A 216 2.96 -21.86 -13.25
CA ILE A 216 3.11 -21.50 -11.85
C ILE A 216 1.96 -22.14 -11.05
N ASP A 217 2.30 -23.06 -10.13
CA ASP A 217 1.36 -23.93 -9.40
C ASP A 217 0.14 -23.23 -8.79
N ASN A 218 0.30 -21.99 -8.33
CA ASN A 218 -0.74 -21.21 -7.64
C ASN A 218 -1.23 -20.00 -8.45
N VAL A 219 -1.10 -19.99 -9.78
CA VAL A 219 -1.64 -18.95 -10.65
C VAL A 219 -2.78 -19.50 -11.51
N GLU A 220 -3.93 -18.82 -11.49
CA GLU A 220 -5.12 -19.16 -12.26
C GLU A 220 -5.49 -17.98 -13.16
N LEU A 221 -5.56 -18.19 -14.48
CA LEU A 221 -6.02 -17.17 -15.41
C LEU A 221 -7.54 -17.04 -15.37
N VAL A 222 -8.03 -15.82 -15.26
CA VAL A 222 -9.47 -15.50 -15.23
C VAL A 222 -9.79 -14.43 -16.27
N PRO A 223 -10.94 -14.50 -16.97
CA PRO A 223 -11.33 -13.46 -17.92
C PRO A 223 -11.62 -12.16 -17.15
N LEU A 224 -10.96 -11.07 -17.53
CA LEU A 224 -11.18 -9.76 -16.91
C LEU A 224 -10.81 -8.62 -17.85
N ASP A 225 -11.82 -7.92 -18.35
CA ASP A 225 -11.67 -6.62 -18.99
C ASP A 225 -12.20 -5.54 -18.06
N VAL A 226 -11.32 -4.64 -17.60
CA VAL A 226 -11.69 -3.57 -16.67
C VAL A 226 -12.51 -2.46 -17.32
N SER A 227 -12.54 -2.38 -18.66
CA SER A 227 -13.36 -1.43 -19.40
C SER A 227 -14.82 -1.90 -19.56
N ASP A 228 -15.07 -3.20 -19.35
CA ASP A 228 -16.39 -3.81 -19.45
C ASP A 228 -17.01 -4.07 -18.07
N THR A 229 -18.12 -3.40 -17.77
CA THR A 229 -18.87 -3.58 -16.53
C THR A 229 -19.34 -5.04 -16.34
N GLN A 230 -19.81 -5.70 -17.40
CA GLN A 230 -20.31 -7.06 -17.30
C GLN A 230 -19.20 -8.04 -16.95
N SER A 231 -18.04 -7.94 -17.63
CA SER A 231 -16.85 -8.74 -17.31
C SER A 231 -16.44 -8.63 -15.84
N VAL A 232 -16.43 -7.41 -15.28
CA VAL A 232 -16.07 -7.17 -13.87
C VAL A 232 -17.10 -7.76 -12.91
N GLU A 233 -18.39 -7.59 -13.18
CA GLU A 233 -19.48 -8.08 -12.33
C GLU A 233 -19.54 -9.62 -12.32
N GLU A 234 -19.41 -10.26 -13.48
CA GLU A 234 -19.40 -11.72 -13.62
C GLU A 234 -18.24 -12.32 -12.82
N LEU A 235 -17.01 -11.82 -13.00
CA LEU A 235 -15.86 -12.29 -12.24
C LEU A 235 -16.03 -12.05 -10.74
N CYS A 236 -16.56 -10.89 -10.34
CA CYS A 236 -16.84 -10.61 -8.93
C CYS A 236 -17.85 -11.61 -8.35
N GLY A 237 -18.87 -12.01 -9.12
CA GLY A 237 -19.82 -13.05 -8.74
C GLY A 237 -19.15 -14.41 -8.45
N GLU A 238 -18.12 -14.76 -9.23
CA GLU A 238 -17.42 -16.04 -9.11
C GLU A 238 -16.35 -16.09 -8.00
N ILE A 239 -15.56 -15.00 -7.88
CA ILE A 239 -14.37 -14.97 -7.02
C ILE A 239 -14.35 -13.84 -6.00
N GLY A 240 -15.28 -12.88 -5.99
CA GLY A 240 -15.27 -11.73 -5.07
C GLY A 240 -15.23 -12.14 -3.59
N GLY A 241 -15.94 -13.23 -3.23
CA GLY A 241 -15.88 -13.84 -1.90
C GLY A 241 -14.55 -14.54 -1.56
N LYS A 242 -13.61 -14.59 -2.50
CA LYS A 242 -12.28 -15.20 -2.37
C LYS A 242 -11.14 -14.17 -2.43
N VAL A 243 -11.31 -13.00 -3.03
CA VAL A 243 -10.21 -12.01 -3.19
C VAL A 243 -9.85 -11.36 -1.85
N ASP A 244 -8.60 -11.50 -1.43
CA ASP A 244 -8.07 -10.93 -0.18
C ASP A 244 -7.21 -9.69 -0.43
N ILE A 245 -6.54 -9.64 -1.58
CA ILE A 245 -5.81 -8.49 -2.10
C ILE A 245 -6.22 -8.28 -3.56
N LEU A 246 -6.58 -7.04 -3.93
CA LEU A 246 -6.83 -6.67 -5.32
C LEU A 246 -5.72 -5.74 -5.79
N VAL A 247 -5.10 -6.05 -6.92
CA VAL A 247 -4.05 -5.26 -7.57
C VAL A 247 -4.57 -4.76 -8.91
N ASN A 248 -4.98 -3.49 -8.93
CA ASN A 248 -5.36 -2.76 -10.13
C ASN A 248 -4.09 -2.29 -10.85
N ASN A 249 -3.64 -3.13 -11.77
CA ASN A 249 -2.46 -2.96 -12.63
C ASN A 249 -2.83 -2.61 -14.09
N ALA A 250 -4.09 -2.84 -14.50
CA ALA A 250 -4.53 -2.60 -15.87
C ALA A 250 -4.42 -1.12 -16.20
N ARG A 251 -3.77 -0.84 -17.33
CA ARG A 251 -3.52 0.53 -17.77
C ARG A 251 -3.48 0.62 -19.28
N PHE A 252 -3.96 1.73 -19.80
CA PHE A 252 -3.81 2.12 -21.19
C PHE A 252 -2.96 3.40 -21.25
N VAL A 253 -1.94 3.39 -22.10
CA VAL A 253 -0.95 4.48 -22.20
C VAL A 253 -0.81 4.86 -23.66
N ARG A 254 -0.88 6.15 -23.97
CA ARG A 254 -0.62 6.68 -25.31
C ARG A 254 0.33 7.88 -25.21
N PRO A 255 1.47 7.86 -25.93
CA PRO A 255 2.27 9.07 -26.12
C PRO A 255 1.48 10.12 -26.91
N GLY A 256 1.54 11.37 -26.47
CA GLY A 256 0.87 12.51 -27.10
C GLY A 256 0.63 13.66 -26.13
N GLY A 257 0.72 14.88 -26.64
CA GLY A 257 0.29 16.09 -25.98
C GLY A 257 -1.21 16.32 -26.12
N VAL A 258 -1.76 17.24 -25.31
CA VAL A 258 -3.20 17.55 -25.31
C VAL A 258 -3.67 18.19 -26.64
N MET A 259 -2.77 18.82 -27.38
CA MET A 259 -3.08 19.49 -28.65
C MET A 259 -2.89 18.59 -29.88
N ASP A 260 -2.38 17.36 -29.70
CA ASP A 260 -2.10 16.47 -30.82
C ASP A 260 -3.43 16.01 -31.45
N GLY A 261 -3.57 16.27 -32.76
CA GLY A 261 -4.83 16.07 -33.47
C GLY A 261 -5.16 14.60 -33.70
N GLY A 262 -6.44 14.23 -33.60
CA GLY A 262 -6.94 12.88 -33.91
C GLY A 262 -6.99 11.90 -32.73
N ASP A 263 -6.53 12.30 -31.55
CA ASP A 263 -6.32 11.39 -30.41
C ASP A 263 -7.45 11.35 -29.38
N LEU A 264 -8.59 12.03 -29.61
CA LEU A 264 -9.70 12.03 -28.63
C LEU A 264 -10.28 10.64 -28.33
N VAL A 265 -10.23 9.72 -29.29
CA VAL A 265 -10.66 8.32 -29.07
C VAL A 265 -9.71 7.61 -28.10
N PHE A 266 -8.39 7.80 -28.27
CA PHE A 266 -7.40 7.25 -27.35
C PHE A 266 -7.48 7.91 -25.98
N ALA A 267 -7.71 9.22 -25.92
CA ALA A 267 -7.94 9.96 -24.68
C ALA A 267 -9.13 9.41 -23.90
N GLN A 268 -10.23 9.10 -24.59
CA GLN A 268 -11.39 8.43 -23.99
C GLN A 268 -11.00 7.04 -23.46
N GLN A 269 -10.27 6.24 -24.23
CA GLN A 269 -9.79 4.92 -23.80
C GLN A 269 -8.87 4.98 -22.58
N GLU A 270 -7.97 5.97 -22.50
CA GLU A 270 -7.12 6.17 -21.32
C GLU A 270 -7.95 6.45 -20.06
N MET A 271 -8.96 7.30 -20.18
CA MET A 271 -9.88 7.58 -19.06
C MET A 271 -10.74 6.34 -18.73
N GLU A 272 -11.20 5.62 -19.75
CA GLU A 272 -12.04 4.44 -19.62
C GLU A 272 -11.34 3.33 -18.84
N VAL A 273 -10.08 3.05 -19.16
CA VAL A 273 -9.29 2.00 -18.50
C VAL A 273 -8.73 2.48 -17.16
N ASN A 274 -8.00 3.60 -17.15
CA ASN A 274 -7.18 3.99 -15.98
C ASN A 274 -8.03 4.54 -14.84
N CYS A 275 -9.15 5.20 -15.15
CA CYS A 275 -10.01 5.88 -14.18
C CYS A 275 -11.33 5.13 -13.98
N LEU A 276 -12.12 4.93 -15.04
CA LEU A 276 -13.41 4.27 -14.93
C LEU A 276 -13.28 2.77 -14.66
N GLY A 277 -12.23 2.12 -15.16
CA GLY A 277 -11.91 0.73 -14.81
C GLY A 277 -11.65 0.54 -13.31
N LEU A 278 -10.92 1.46 -12.68
CA LEU A 278 -10.77 1.48 -11.21
C LEU A 278 -12.13 1.60 -10.53
N MET A 279 -12.99 2.51 -10.99
CA MET A 279 -14.32 2.68 -10.39
C MET A 279 -15.20 1.43 -10.53
N ARG A 280 -15.20 0.76 -11.69
CA ARG A 280 -15.94 -0.48 -11.90
C ARG A 280 -15.48 -1.58 -10.95
N LEU A 281 -14.17 -1.77 -10.84
CA LEU A 281 -13.59 -2.70 -9.88
C LEU A 281 -14.04 -2.34 -8.45
N ALA A 282 -13.96 -1.07 -8.07
CA ALA A 282 -14.30 -0.61 -6.72
C ALA A 282 -15.78 -0.82 -6.40
N GLN A 283 -16.67 -0.58 -7.36
CA GLN A 283 -18.11 -0.79 -7.21
C GLN A 283 -18.47 -2.28 -7.05
N ALA A 284 -17.82 -3.17 -7.81
CA ALA A 284 -18.06 -4.61 -7.75
C ALA A 284 -17.39 -5.27 -6.54
N PHE A 285 -16.05 -5.16 -6.42
CA PHE A 285 -15.27 -5.86 -5.40
C PHE A 285 -15.25 -5.15 -4.06
N GLY A 286 -15.39 -3.81 -4.03
CA GLY A 286 -15.23 -3.01 -2.82
C GLY A 286 -16.20 -3.38 -1.69
N PRO A 287 -17.51 -3.49 -1.92
CA PRO A 287 -18.46 -3.91 -0.88
C PRO A 287 -18.12 -5.30 -0.30
N VAL A 288 -17.73 -6.26 -1.14
CA VAL A 288 -17.41 -7.63 -0.72
C VAL A 288 -16.11 -7.67 0.08
N MET A 289 -15.07 -6.97 -0.38
CA MET A 289 -13.80 -6.86 0.34
C MET A 289 -13.99 -6.18 1.70
N ARG A 290 -14.72 -5.06 1.76
CA ARG A 290 -15.03 -4.37 3.03
C ARG A 290 -15.70 -5.30 4.03
N GLY A 291 -16.69 -6.08 3.60
CA GLY A 291 -17.39 -7.04 4.45
C GLY A 291 -16.50 -8.17 4.99
N ARG A 292 -15.34 -8.41 4.37
CA ARG A 292 -14.42 -9.51 4.69
C ARG A 292 -13.16 -9.07 5.44
N GLY A 293 -13.01 -7.80 5.81
CA GLY A 293 -11.81 -7.30 6.50
C GLY A 293 -11.58 -7.86 7.93
N ALA A 294 -12.51 -8.65 8.45
CA ALA A 294 -12.40 -9.37 9.73
C ALA A 294 -12.36 -10.90 9.62
N ASP A 295 -12.16 -11.47 8.41
CA ASP A 295 -12.04 -12.92 8.19
C ASP A 295 -10.68 -13.53 8.64
N GLY A 296 -10.08 -12.98 9.70
CA GLY A 296 -8.83 -13.47 10.30
C GLY A 296 -7.67 -13.55 9.30
N VAL A 297 -7.01 -14.71 9.22
CA VAL A 297 -5.86 -14.95 8.31
C VAL A 297 -6.25 -14.83 6.82
N ASN A 298 -7.55 -14.93 6.48
CA ASN A 298 -8.12 -14.77 5.12
C ASN A 298 -8.97 -13.50 4.96
N SER A 299 -8.79 -12.52 5.84
CA SER A 299 -9.38 -11.19 5.65
C SER A 299 -9.02 -10.56 4.30
N ALA A 300 -9.95 -9.79 3.73
CA ALA A 300 -9.53 -8.78 2.77
C ALA A 300 -8.62 -7.79 3.49
N THR A 301 -7.45 -7.50 2.94
CA THR A 301 -6.43 -6.68 3.62
C THR A 301 -6.02 -5.48 2.82
N ALA A 302 -5.91 -5.59 1.49
CA ALA A 302 -5.38 -4.51 0.68
C ALA A 302 -6.06 -4.38 -0.69
N TRP A 303 -6.14 -3.14 -1.13
CA TRP A 303 -6.40 -2.70 -2.48
C TRP A 303 -5.15 -1.96 -2.97
N VAL A 304 -4.58 -2.36 -4.08
CA VAL A 304 -3.35 -1.78 -4.63
C VAL A 304 -3.67 -1.17 -5.99
N ASN A 305 -3.35 0.11 -6.16
CA ASN A 305 -3.41 0.78 -7.46
C ASN A 305 -2.00 1.04 -7.97
N ILE A 306 -1.68 0.55 -9.17
CA ILE A 306 -0.45 0.89 -9.88
C ILE A 306 -0.71 2.15 -10.70
N LEU A 307 -0.19 3.27 -10.23
CA LEU A 307 -0.35 4.60 -10.82
C LEU A 307 1.00 5.11 -11.37
N SER A 308 0.93 6.16 -12.20
CA SER A 308 2.11 6.89 -12.62
C SER A 308 2.48 7.98 -11.60
N ILE A 309 3.77 8.26 -11.43
CA ILE A 309 4.23 9.47 -10.72
C ILE A 309 3.67 10.75 -11.36
N TYR A 310 3.38 10.72 -12.67
CA TYR A 310 2.78 11.84 -13.39
C TYR A 310 1.29 12.07 -13.05
N ALA A 311 0.75 11.36 -12.05
CA ALA A 311 -0.48 11.76 -11.39
C ALA A 311 -0.34 13.08 -10.60
N TYR A 312 0.87 13.41 -10.14
CA TYR A 312 1.16 14.63 -9.36
C TYR A 312 1.58 15.82 -10.22
N CYS A 313 2.21 15.55 -11.36
CA CYS A 313 2.66 16.56 -12.32
C CYS A 313 2.53 16.00 -13.73
N ASN A 314 2.10 16.84 -14.68
CA ASN A 314 1.89 16.37 -16.05
C ASN A 314 3.22 16.24 -16.81
N LEU A 315 3.43 15.11 -17.49
CA LEU A 315 4.49 14.99 -18.49
C LEU A 315 3.92 15.38 -19.87
N PRO A 316 4.38 16.48 -20.51
CA PRO A 316 3.75 16.97 -21.75
C PRO A 316 3.70 15.95 -22.90
N GLN A 317 4.66 15.04 -22.97
CA GLN A 317 4.71 13.96 -23.99
C GLN A 317 3.67 12.85 -23.74
N PHE A 318 3.01 12.84 -22.58
CA PHE A 318 2.03 11.87 -22.12
C PHE A 318 0.89 12.61 -21.40
N GLY A 319 0.36 13.66 -22.05
CA GLY A 319 -0.47 14.66 -21.40
C GLY A 319 -1.78 14.09 -20.87
N VAL A 320 -2.48 13.31 -21.70
CA VAL A 320 -3.76 12.70 -21.32
C VAL A 320 -3.58 11.49 -20.40
N TYR A 321 -2.54 10.68 -20.62
CA TYR A 321 -2.16 9.62 -19.68
C TYR A 321 -1.94 10.17 -18.26
N SER A 322 -1.20 11.28 -18.14
CA SER A 322 -0.98 11.97 -16.86
C SER A 322 -2.30 12.45 -16.24
N ALA A 323 -3.21 13.00 -17.05
CA ALA A 323 -4.54 13.43 -16.58
C ALA A 323 -5.40 12.25 -16.08
N SER A 324 -5.40 11.12 -16.79
CA SER A 324 -6.10 9.91 -16.35
C SER A 324 -5.52 9.34 -15.05
N SER A 325 -4.19 9.38 -14.90
CA SER A 325 -3.48 8.97 -13.68
C SER A 325 -3.80 9.91 -12.50
N ALA A 326 -3.93 11.21 -12.73
CA ALA A 326 -4.35 12.18 -11.72
C ALA A 326 -5.80 11.95 -11.27
N ALA A 327 -6.70 11.62 -12.20
CA ALA A 327 -8.08 11.24 -11.88
C ALA A 327 -8.10 9.95 -11.03
N ALA A 328 -7.35 8.92 -11.42
CA ALA A 328 -7.22 7.68 -10.66
C ALA A 328 -6.60 7.90 -9.27
N HIS A 329 -5.62 8.81 -9.14
CA HIS A 329 -5.06 9.22 -7.85
C HIS A 329 -6.13 9.82 -6.94
N SER A 330 -6.93 10.76 -7.44
CA SER A 330 -8.01 11.39 -6.68
C SER A 330 -9.09 10.38 -6.27
N LEU A 331 -9.51 9.50 -7.19
CA LEU A 331 -10.44 8.40 -6.88
C LEU A 331 -9.89 7.48 -5.79
N SER A 332 -8.60 7.18 -5.81
CA SER A 332 -7.95 6.34 -4.81
C SER A 332 -7.97 6.98 -3.41
N GLN A 333 -7.90 8.32 -3.32
CA GLN A 333 -8.05 9.02 -2.04
C GLN A 333 -9.47 8.84 -1.46
N CYS A 334 -10.49 8.91 -2.31
CA CYS A 334 -11.87 8.63 -1.92
C CYS A 334 -12.02 7.16 -1.47
N LEU A 335 -11.54 6.23 -2.30
CA LEU A 335 -11.59 4.79 -2.05
C LEU A 335 -10.92 4.43 -0.71
N ARG A 336 -9.81 5.08 -0.36
CA ARG A 336 -9.14 4.89 0.92
C ARG A 336 -10.06 5.18 2.10
N SER A 337 -10.83 6.27 2.06
CA SER A 337 -11.80 6.60 3.11
C SER A 337 -12.90 5.55 3.23
N GLU A 338 -13.42 5.07 2.09
CA GLU A 338 -14.50 4.08 2.06
C GLU A 338 -14.04 2.70 2.55
N MET A 339 -12.86 2.25 2.11
CA MET A 339 -12.29 0.95 2.46
C MET A 339 -11.85 0.86 3.93
N ARG A 340 -11.46 2.00 4.53
CA ARG A 340 -11.01 2.10 5.93
C ARG A 340 -12.06 1.59 6.90
N THR A 341 -13.36 1.74 6.63
CA THR A 341 -14.41 1.22 7.53
C THR A 341 -14.41 -0.32 7.61
N GLY A 342 -13.92 -0.99 6.57
CA GLY A 342 -13.73 -2.43 6.54
C GLY A 342 -12.36 -2.87 7.08
N GLY A 343 -11.47 -1.92 7.41
CA GLY A 343 -10.08 -2.22 7.74
C GLY A 343 -9.25 -2.72 6.54
N VAL A 344 -9.68 -2.40 5.31
CA VAL A 344 -8.95 -2.70 4.08
C VAL A 344 -8.06 -1.51 3.73
N ARG A 345 -6.76 -1.76 3.57
CA ARG A 345 -5.75 -0.77 3.21
C ARG A 345 -5.84 -0.41 1.74
N VAL A 346 -5.68 0.86 1.38
CA VAL A 346 -5.55 1.29 -0.03
C VAL A 346 -4.14 1.81 -0.25
N MET A 347 -3.34 1.01 -0.94
CA MET A 347 -1.96 1.30 -1.31
C MET A 347 -1.90 1.83 -2.74
N ASN A 348 -1.33 3.03 -2.92
CA ASN A 348 -1.03 3.57 -4.23
C ASN A 348 0.47 3.44 -4.48
N VAL A 349 0.80 2.86 -5.63
CA VAL A 349 2.17 2.67 -6.08
C VAL A 349 2.40 3.62 -7.24
N TYR A 350 3.28 4.59 -7.06
CA TYR A 350 3.63 5.57 -8.08
C TYR A 350 4.95 5.16 -8.73
N THR A 351 4.86 4.65 -9.96
CA THR A 351 6.05 4.28 -10.72
C THR A 351 6.48 5.42 -11.65
N GLY A 352 7.79 5.55 -11.85
CA GLY A 352 8.33 6.24 -13.02
C GLY A 352 8.05 5.45 -14.31
N PRO A 353 8.56 5.92 -15.47
CA PRO A 353 8.47 5.20 -16.74
C PRO A 353 8.92 3.74 -16.59
N THR A 354 8.09 2.81 -17.04
CA THR A 354 8.39 1.38 -17.00
C THR A 354 9.13 0.94 -18.26
N GLU A 355 9.86 -0.16 -18.18
CA GLU A 355 10.42 -0.84 -19.35
C GLU A 355 9.29 -1.58 -20.07
N ASP A 356 8.56 -0.86 -20.91
CA ASP A 356 7.50 -1.41 -21.74
C ASP A 356 7.48 -0.74 -23.13
N GLU A 357 6.63 -1.26 -24.02
CA GLU A 357 6.47 -0.77 -25.39
C GLU A 357 6.11 0.73 -25.44
N TRP A 358 5.33 1.22 -24.48
CA TRP A 358 4.79 2.58 -24.47
C TRP A 358 5.84 3.62 -24.13
N HIS A 359 6.79 3.28 -23.26
CA HIS A 359 7.86 4.18 -22.83
C HIS A 359 9.18 3.93 -23.56
N GLN A 360 9.21 3.12 -24.64
CA GLN A 360 10.42 2.91 -25.45
C GLN A 360 11.13 4.22 -25.85
N PRO A 361 10.44 5.28 -26.30
CA PRO A 361 11.09 6.53 -26.72
C PRO A 361 11.76 7.31 -25.59
N LEU A 362 11.38 7.07 -24.33
CA LEU A 362 11.95 7.81 -23.20
C LEU A 362 13.38 7.33 -22.91
N PRO A 363 14.30 8.24 -22.53
CA PRO A 363 15.62 7.85 -22.06
C PRO A 363 15.54 7.16 -20.68
N PRO A 364 16.57 6.37 -20.30
CA PRO A 364 16.74 5.91 -18.92
C PRO A 364 16.80 7.08 -17.91
N PRO A 365 16.46 6.87 -16.62
CA PRO A 365 16.18 5.58 -15.98
C PRO A 365 14.72 5.10 -16.15
N LYS A 366 14.55 3.79 -16.39
CA LYS A 366 13.25 3.10 -16.44
C LYS A 366 13.13 2.08 -15.31
N VAL A 367 11.90 1.73 -14.96
CA VAL A 367 11.57 0.75 -13.93
C VAL A 367 11.28 -0.60 -14.59
N THR A 368 12.04 -1.63 -14.21
CA THR A 368 11.79 -3.01 -14.65
C THR A 368 10.52 -3.56 -14.01
N ALA A 369 9.81 -4.45 -14.70
CA ALA A 369 8.62 -5.13 -14.17
C ALA A 369 8.91 -5.88 -12.85
N SER A 370 10.09 -6.50 -12.74
CA SER A 370 10.51 -7.18 -11.51
C SER A 370 10.72 -6.22 -10.34
N LYS A 371 11.35 -5.05 -10.56
CA LYS A 371 11.55 -4.04 -9.51
C LYS A 371 10.21 -3.48 -9.01
N LEU A 372 9.27 -3.26 -9.93
CA LEU A 372 7.90 -2.87 -9.58
C LEU A 372 7.23 -3.95 -8.72
N ALA A 373 7.28 -5.21 -9.15
CA ALA A 373 6.66 -6.31 -8.43
C ALA A 373 7.23 -6.51 -7.02
N SER A 374 8.55 -6.44 -6.85
CA SER A 374 9.21 -6.50 -5.54
C SER A 374 8.76 -5.36 -4.63
N ALA A 375 8.71 -4.12 -5.14
CA ALA A 375 8.27 -2.96 -4.36
C ALA A 375 6.80 -3.07 -3.91
N VAL A 376 5.93 -3.68 -4.72
CA VAL A 376 4.54 -3.95 -4.34
C VAL A 376 4.46 -4.95 -3.19
N VAL A 377 5.20 -6.05 -3.27
CA VAL A 377 5.25 -7.07 -2.21
C VAL A 377 5.81 -6.49 -0.90
N GLU A 378 6.94 -5.78 -0.99
CA GLU A 378 7.56 -5.10 0.16
C GLU A 378 6.61 -4.07 0.78
N GLY A 379 5.95 -3.24 -0.04
CA GLY A 379 4.97 -2.26 0.44
C GLY A 379 3.79 -2.89 1.16
N LEU A 380 3.31 -4.06 0.71
CA LEU A 380 2.27 -4.83 1.38
C LEU A 380 2.76 -5.44 2.70
N GLN A 381 3.96 -6.02 2.71
CA GLN A 381 4.59 -6.56 3.92
C GLN A 381 4.84 -5.47 4.97
N ASP A 382 5.12 -4.25 4.54
CA ASP A 382 5.27 -3.09 5.41
C ASP A 382 3.94 -2.35 5.69
N GLY A 383 2.84 -2.73 5.06
CA GLY A 383 1.52 -2.11 5.29
C GLY A 383 1.43 -0.65 4.85
N LEU A 384 2.14 -0.27 3.79
CA LEU A 384 2.23 1.11 3.29
C LEU A 384 0.96 1.56 2.57
N GLU A 385 0.73 2.87 2.52
CA GLU A 385 -0.32 3.50 1.68
C GLU A 385 0.25 4.16 0.44
N GLU A 386 1.53 4.57 0.46
CA GLU A 386 2.20 5.21 -0.66
C GLU A 386 3.58 4.57 -0.90
N VAL A 387 3.83 4.11 -2.12
CA VAL A 387 5.10 3.52 -2.55
C VAL A 387 5.58 4.23 -3.81
N TYR A 388 6.82 4.70 -3.83
CA TYR A 388 7.41 5.40 -4.97
C TYR A 388 8.53 4.54 -5.59
N VAL A 389 8.34 4.11 -6.84
CA VAL A 389 9.21 3.13 -7.51
C VAL A 389 10.01 3.78 -8.63
N GLY A 390 11.34 3.67 -8.51
CA GLY A 390 12.30 4.28 -9.43
C GLY A 390 12.83 5.63 -8.91
N ASP A 391 14.03 6.00 -9.35
CA ASP A 391 14.71 7.19 -8.85
C ASP A 391 14.01 8.47 -9.32
N LEU A 392 13.48 8.45 -10.55
CA LEU A 392 12.65 9.53 -11.07
C LEU A 392 11.39 9.74 -10.24
N ALA A 393 10.72 8.65 -9.82
CA ALA A 393 9.51 8.78 -9.02
C ALA A 393 9.78 9.43 -7.66
N LYS A 394 10.91 9.08 -7.04
CA LYS A 394 11.38 9.64 -5.77
C LYS A 394 11.78 11.11 -5.91
N ASP A 395 12.54 11.45 -6.95
CA ASP A 395 12.93 12.85 -7.23
C ASP A 395 11.70 13.75 -7.46
N LEU A 396 10.76 13.29 -8.29
CA LEU A 396 9.58 14.08 -8.64
C LEU A 396 8.66 14.30 -7.43
N ILE A 397 8.45 13.31 -6.56
CA ILE A 397 7.62 13.53 -5.38
C ILE A 397 8.29 14.47 -4.37
N ASP A 398 9.61 14.42 -4.24
CA ASP A 398 10.35 15.32 -3.35
C ASP A 398 10.24 16.78 -3.86
N ARG A 399 10.44 17.00 -5.16
CA ARG A 399 10.28 18.32 -5.80
C ARG A 399 8.84 18.82 -5.76
N TRP A 400 7.86 17.93 -6.01
CA TRP A 400 6.44 18.27 -5.91
C TRP A 400 6.07 18.67 -4.48
N SER A 401 6.59 17.96 -3.48
CA SER A 401 6.33 18.28 -2.06
C SER A 401 6.98 19.59 -1.62
N ALA A 402 8.07 20.01 -2.26
CA ALA A 402 8.78 21.26 -1.97
C ALA A 402 8.10 22.47 -2.61
N GLU A 403 7.87 22.45 -3.93
CA GLU A 403 7.23 23.55 -4.67
C GLU A 403 6.59 23.02 -5.97
N PRO A 404 5.28 22.68 -5.96
CA PRO A 404 4.60 22.11 -7.12
C PRO A 404 4.68 22.98 -8.38
N LYS A 405 4.63 24.31 -8.22
CA LYS A 405 4.62 25.21 -9.38
C LYS A 405 5.98 25.29 -10.06
N LEU A 406 7.06 25.21 -9.30
CA LEU A 406 8.42 25.15 -9.84
C LEU A 406 8.60 23.87 -10.66
N LEU A 407 8.15 22.72 -10.12
CA LEU A 407 8.21 21.45 -10.82
C LEU A 407 7.47 21.49 -12.17
N GLU A 408 6.26 22.06 -12.21
CA GLU A 408 5.49 22.24 -13.45
C GLU A 408 6.29 23.01 -14.53
N LEU A 409 6.95 24.11 -14.14
CA LEU A 409 7.77 24.92 -15.05
C LEU A 409 9.00 24.15 -15.56
N GLU A 410 9.60 23.32 -14.71
CA GLU A 410 10.73 22.47 -15.08
C GLU A 410 10.32 21.34 -16.04
N MET A 411 9.15 20.72 -15.84
CA MET A 411 8.60 19.71 -16.76
C MET A 411 8.33 20.29 -18.15
N THR A 412 7.92 21.56 -18.22
CA THR A 412 7.69 22.26 -19.49
C THR A 412 8.98 22.41 -20.31
N ARG A 413 10.13 22.62 -19.65
CA ARG A 413 11.43 22.81 -20.31
C ARG A 413 12.03 21.51 -20.85
N GLN A 414 11.70 20.38 -20.23
CA GLN A 414 12.18 19.06 -20.67
C GLN A 414 11.44 18.52 -21.91
N GLY A 415 10.26 19.08 -22.24
CA GLY A 415 9.49 18.73 -23.44
C GLY A 415 9.86 19.51 -24.70
N GLY A 416 10.82 20.45 -24.63
CA GLY A 416 11.26 21.26 -25.77
C GLY A 416 12.50 20.67 -26.43
N GLY A 417 12.30 19.75 -27.38
CA GLY A 417 13.31 19.25 -28.31
C GLY A 417 12.77 19.30 -29.73
#